data_AF-A0A9N8Z1C9-F1
#
_entry.id   AF-A0A9N8Z1C9-F1
#
_cell.length_a   1.000
_cell.length_b   1.000
_cell.length_c   1.000
_cell.angle_alpha   90.00
_cell.angle_beta   90.00
_cell.angle_gamma   90.00
#
_symmetry.space_group_name_H-M   'P 1'
#
loop_
_entity.id
_entity.type
_entity.pdbx_description
1 polymer ?
#
loop_
_entity_poly.entity_id
_entity_poly.type
_entity_poly.pdbx_seq_one_letter_code
_entity_poly.pdbx_strand_id
1 'polypeptide(L)'
;MSSQRRPLTSRWLDLLYFIYFTTHIPATLLVDTNGLFSKLFDKPPYVLTAAADYYIETYNDPLFVDNKKTWFSALSYTELLIQTPFFFYAAIGLWKDSPSIRLPFVVYSTHVVTATGLCIAEFIFGTHENGVSDQQRMSLILFYLPYLIVPAICLVDSFMKLRKSEAVLLEKKDE
;
A
#
# COMPACT_ATOMS: atom_id res chain seq x y z
N MET A 1 -21.50 4.56 27.79
CA MET A 1 -20.48 3.65 28.36
C MET A 1 -19.29 3.66 27.41
N SER A 2 -18.15 4.24 27.80
CA SER A 2 -16.95 4.19 26.95
C SER A 2 -16.46 2.74 26.93
N SER A 3 -16.73 2.02 25.85
CA SER A 3 -16.05 0.75 25.56
C SER A 3 -14.54 1.02 25.68
N GLN A 4 -13.89 0.35 26.64
CA GLN A 4 -12.48 0.56 26.91
C GLN A 4 -11.71 0.11 25.66
N ARG A 5 -10.99 1.04 25.02
CA ARG A 5 -10.19 0.78 23.81
C ARG A 5 -9.25 -0.40 24.07
N ARG A 6 -9.32 -1.44 23.24
CA ARG A 6 -8.35 -2.54 23.31
C ARG A 6 -7.00 -2.08 22.76
N PRO A 7 -5.89 -2.34 23.46
CA PRO A 7 -4.57 -1.96 22.98
C PRO A 7 -4.24 -2.65 21.66
N LEU A 8 -3.36 -2.06 20.84
CA LEU A 8 -2.92 -2.67 19.58
C LEU A 8 -2.16 -3.99 19.82
N THR A 9 -1.42 -4.09 20.92
CA THR A 9 -0.66 -5.29 21.29
C THR A 9 -1.56 -6.51 21.56
N SER A 10 -2.83 -6.32 21.91
CA SER A 10 -3.79 -7.42 22.04
C SER A 10 -4.51 -7.76 20.74
N ARG A 11 -4.25 -7.01 19.65
CA ARG A 11 -4.87 -7.15 18.33
C ARG A 11 -3.78 -7.26 17.28
N TRP A 12 -3.05 -8.37 17.27
CA TRP A 12 -1.80 -8.52 16.50
C TRP A 12 -1.95 -8.18 14.99
N LEU A 13 -3.06 -8.55 14.34
CA LEU A 13 -3.34 -8.15 12.95
C LEU A 13 -3.52 -6.63 12.81
N ASP A 14 -4.24 -6.00 13.74
CA ASP A 14 -4.40 -4.55 13.72
C ASP A 14 -3.08 -3.83 14.01
N LEU A 15 -2.18 -4.42 14.81
CA LEU A 15 -0.82 -3.93 15.00
C LEU A 15 0.01 -4.05 13.71
N LEU A 16 -0.07 -5.19 13.01
CA LEU A 16 0.57 -5.38 11.72
C LEU A 16 0.10 -4.32 10.71
N TYR A 17 -1.21 -4.11 10.59
CA TYR A 17 -1.77 -3.09 9.70
C TYR A 17 -1.36 -1.67 10.14
N PHE A 18 -1.30 -1.41 11.44
CA PHE A 18 -0.89 -0.10 11.95
C PHE A 18 0.55 0.21 11.58
N ILE A 19 1.45 -0.76 11.75
CA ILE A 19 2.85 -0.64 11.32
C ILE A 19 2.89 -0.43 9.81
N TYR A 20 2.22 -1.28 9.03
CA TYR A 20 2.15 -1.20 7.57
C TYR A 20 1.74 0.19 7.09
N PHE A 21 0.59 0.71 7.53
CA PHE A 21 0.11 2.03 7.11
C PHE A 21 1.02 3.17 7.57
N THR A 22 1.60 3.05 8.78
CA THR A 22 2.46 4.11 9.32
C THR A 22 3.81 4.18 8.61
N THR A 23 4.41 3.03 8.28
CA THR A 23 5.68 2.99 7.54
C THR A 23 5.51 3.27 6.05
N HIS A 24 4.32 3.04 5.49
CA HIS A 24 4.01 3.40 4.11
C HIS A 24 3.98 4.90 3.86
N ILE A 25 3.49 5.70 4.81
CA ILE A 25 3.43 7.16 4.65
C ILE A 25 4.78 7.75 4.22
N PRO A 26 5.90 7.54 4.96
CA PRO A 26 7.18 8.05 4.52
C PRO A 26 7.70 7.32 3.27
N ALA A 27 7.45 6.03 3.10
CA ALA A 27 7.88 5.30 1.89
C ALA A 27 7.27 5.91 0.61
N THR A 28 5.95 6.13 0.61
CA THR A 28 5.24 6.72 -0.52
C THR A 28 5.69 8.15 -0.80
N LEU A 29 5.85 8.97 0.25
CA LEU A 29 6.29 10.36 0.08
C LEU A 29 7.76 10.49 -0.34
N LEU A 30 8.62 9.52 0.02
CA LEU A 30 10.05 9.59 -0.23
C LEU A 30 10.53 8.75 -1.41
N VAL A 31 9.76 7.77 -1.89
CA VAL A 31 10.16 6.81 -2.93
C VAL A 31 9.13 6.80 -4.06
N ASP A 32 7.90 6.37 -3.79
CA ASP A 32 6.90 6.06 -4.82
C ASP A 32 6.46 7.29 -5.63
N THR A 33 6.53 8.47 -5.01
CA THR A 33 6.08 9.73 -5.61
C THR A 33 7.21 10.61 -6.15
N ASN A 34 8.46 10.17 -6.09
CA ASN A 34 9.60 10.94 -6.62
C ASN A 34 9.48 11.25 -8.12
N GLY A 35 9.04 10.28 -8.91
CA GLY A 35 8.80 10.48 -10.35
C GLY A 35 7.70 11.51 -10.64
N LEU A 36 6.87 11.85 -9.65
CA LEU A 36 5.84 12.89 -9.73
C LEU A 36 6.38 14.24 -9.22
N PHE A 37 7.20 14.24 -8.17
CA PHE A 37 7.76 15.48 -7.61
C PHE A 37 8.62 16.25 -8.63
N SER A 38 9.40 15.57 -9.47
CA SER A 38 10.15 16.22 -10.55
C SER A 38 9.26 16.84 -11.64
N LYS A 39 8.00 16.41 -11.76
CA LYS A 39 7.00 17.00 -12.67
C LYS A 39 6.18 18.11 -12.02
N LEU A 40 6.03 18.07 -10.69
CA LEU A 40 5.23 19.02 -9.91
C LEU A 40 6.05 20.22 -9.41
N PHE A 41 7.37 20.06 -9.24
CA PHE A 41 8.26 21.09 -8.72
C PHE A 41 9.51 21.23 -9.60
N ASP A 42 9.85 22.46 -9.97
CA ASP A 42 11.05 22.75 -10.78
C ASP A 42 12.37 22.33 -10.10
N LYS A 43 12.37 22.29 -8.76
CA LYS A 43 13.52 21.89 -7.93
C LYS A 43 13.05 21.06 -6.74
N PRO A 44 12.93 19.72 -6.89
CA PRO A 44 12.59 18.86 -5.78
C PRO A 44 13.70 18.89 -4.69
N PRO A 45 13.34 18.71 -3.41
CA PRO A 45 14.30 18.58 -2.31
C PRO A 45 15.38 17.52 -2.59
N TYR A 46 16.64 17.82 -2.25
CA TYR A 46 17.78 16.94 -2.50
C TYR A 46 17.63 15.53 -1.89
N VAL A 47 17.01 15.43 -0.71
CA VAL A 47 16.80 14.13 -0.03
C VAL A 47 15.91 13.21 -0.88
N LEU A 48 14.91 13.77 -1.56
CA LEU A 48 13.99 13.02 -2.43
C LEU A 48 14.71 12.52 -3.69
N THR A 49 15.49 13.39 -4.33
CA THR A 49 16.26 13.00 -5.51
C THR A 49 17.34 11.97 -5.18
N ALA A 50 18.08 12.15 -4.09
CA ALA A 50 19.12 11.22 -3.68
C ALA A 50 18.57 9.81 -3.34
N ALA A 51 17.39 9.74 -2.71
CA ALA A 51 16.73 8.47 -2.44
C ALA A 51 16.25 7.77 -3.72
N ALA A 52 15.70 8.54 -4.68
CA ALA A 52 15.29 8.04 -5.98
C ALA A 52 16.47 7.50 -6.79
N ASP A 53 17.57 8.26 -6.85
CA ASP A 53 18.77 7.91 -7.59
C ASP A 53 19.37 6.62 -7.02
N TYR A 54 19.53 6.56 -5.69
CA TYR A 54 20.00 5.34 -5.02
C TYR A 54 19.11 4.12 -5.33
N TYR A 55 17.78 4.30 -5.30
CA TYR A 55 16.84 3.22 -5.62
C TYR A 55 16.99 2.73 -7.05
N ILE A 56 17.05 3.66 -8.01
CA ILE A 56 17.21 3.34 -9.43
C ILE A 56 18.57 2.67 -9.69
N GLU A 57 19.65 3.19 -9.14
CA GLU A 57 21.00 2.62 -9.30
C GLU A 57 21.09 1.20 -8.70
N THR A 58 20.44 0.98 -7.56
CA THR A 58 20.48 -0.31 -6.85
C THR A 58 19.63 -1.37 -7.56
N TYR A 59 18.38 -1.03 -7.87
CA TYR A 59 17.38 -2.01 -8.29
C TYR A 59 17.09 -1.99 -9.79
N ASN A 60 17.44 -0.92 -10.50
CA ASN A 60 17.11 -0.71 -11.90
C ASN A 60 15.62 -0.99 -12.18
N ASP A 61 14.72 -0.54 -11.30
CA ASP A 61 13.29 -0.85 -11.40
C ASP A 61 12.73 -0.29 -12.72
N PRO A 62 12.27 -1.16 -13.65
CA PRO A 62 11.79 -0.72 -14.96
C PRO A 62 10.55 0.18 -14.88
N LEU A 63 9.77 0.11 -13.79
CA LEU A 63 8.61 0.98 -13.57
C LEU A 63 9.02 2.43 -13.29
N PHE A 64 10.18 2.63 -12.65
CA PHE A 64 10.71 3.96 -12.32
C PHE A 64 11.68 4.48 -13.39
N VAL A 65 12.51 3.61 -13.96
CA VAL A 65 13.48 3.97 -15.01
C VAL A 65 12.78 4.31 -16.32
N ASP A 66 11.82 3.49 -16.73
CA ASP A 66 11.11 3.65 -17.98
C ASP A 66 9.67 4.11 -17.68
N ASN A 67 9.57 5.31 -17.12
CA ASN A 67 8.34 6.02 -16.70
C ASN A 67 7.40 6.38 -17.87
N LYS A 68 7.42 5.58 -18.95
CA LYS A 68 6.55 5.61 -20.13
C LYS A 68 5.22 4.89 -19.89
N LYS A 69 5.13 4.05 -18.86
CA LYS A 69 3.91 3.31 -18.53
C LYS A 69 2.88 4.24 -17.90
N THR A 70 1.96 4.74 -18.72
CA THR A 70 0.88 5.64 -18.29
C THR A 70 0.01 5.03 -17.18
N TRP A 71 -0.20 3.71 -17.19
CA TRP A 71 -0.91 3.01 -16.13
C TRP A 71 -0.17 3.09 -14.79
N PHE A 72 1.16 2.98 -14.78
CA PHE A 72 1.96 3.06 -13.56
C PHE A 72 1.94 4.47 -13.00
N SER A 73 2.11 5.48 -13.87
CA SER A 73 1.91 6.89 -13.49
C SER A 73 0.53 7.13 -12.84
N ALA A 74 -0.54 6.55 -13.39
CA ALA A 74 -1.88 6.66 -12.82
C ALA A 74 -1.98 6.00 -11.42
N LEU A 75 -1.31 4.86 -11.22
CA LEU A 75 -1.21 4.23 -9.90
C LEU A 75 -0.44 5.12 -8.91
N SER A 76 0.70 5.71 -9.30
CA SER A 76 1.46 6.62 -8.43
C SER A 76 0.66 7.86 -8.03
N TYR A 77 -0.11 8.45 -8.96
CA TYR A 77 -1.00 9.58 -8.62
C TYR A 77 -2.13 9.14 -7.68
N THR A 78 -2.70 7.96 -7.91
CA THR A 78 -3.73 7.38 -7.04
C THR A 78 -3.19 7.14 -5.65
N GLU A 79 -1.96 6.65 -5.54
CA GLU A 79 -1.29 6.42 -4.27
C GLU A 79 -1.05 7.73 -3.51
N LEU A 80 -0.53 8.76 -4.17
CA LEU A 80 -0.31 10.07 -3.55
C LEU A 80 -1.63 10.74 -3.11
N LEU A 81 -2.61 10.80 -4.00
CA LEU A 81 -3.80 11.63 -3.80
C LEU A 81 -4.91 10.92 -3.02
N ILE A 82 -4.99 9.60 -3.10
CA ILE A 82 -6.10 8.82 -2.51
C ILE A 82 -5.57 7.92 -1.39
N GLN A 83 -4.54 7.12 -1.66
CA GLN A 83 -4.06 6.15 -0.67
C GLN A 83 -3.33 6.82 0.49
N THR A 84 -2.52 7.85 0.25
CA THR A 84 -1.75 8.54 1.30
C THR A 84 -2.66 9.15 2.36
N PRO A 85 -3.70 9.95 2.03
CA PRO A 85 -4.69 10.39 3.03
C PRO A 85 -5.39 9.22 3.74
N PHE A 86 -5.65 8.14 3.01
CA PHE A 86 -6.24 6.93 3.58
C PHE A 86 -5.31 6.25 4.59
N PHE A 87 -3.99 6.26 4.41
CA PHE A 87 -3.03 5.69 5.37
C PHE A 87 -3.13 6.39 6.73
N PHE A 88 -3.25 7.72 6.74
CA PHE A 88 -3.48 8.48 7.97
C PHE A 88 -4.82 8.11 8.61
N TYR A 89 -5.90 8.05 7.83
CA TYR A 89 -7.21 7.62 8.31
C TYR A 89 -7.16 6.21 8.92
N ALA A 90 -6.50 5.26 8.25
CA ALA A 90 -6.35 3.88 8.68
C ALA A 90 -5.55 3.78 9.98
N ALA A 91 -4.40 4.47 10.08
CA ALA A 91 -3.58 4.50 11.28
C ALA A 91 -4.35 5.06 12.49
N ILE A 92 -5.08 6.17 12.30
CA ILE A 92 -5.90 6.78 13.36
C ILE A 92 -7.04 5.85 13.77
N GLY A 93 -7.73 5.21 12.81
CA GLY A 93 -8.83 4.31 13.09
C GLY A 93 -8.39 3.01 13.78
N LEU A 94 -7.24 2.45 13.39
CA LEU A 94 -6.59 1.32 14.07
C LEU A 94 -6.19 1.68 15.49
N TRP A 95 -5.56 2.85 15.66
CA TRP A 95 -5.25 3.39 16.97
C TRP A 95 -6.54 3.43 17.80
N LYS A 96 -7.62 4.05 17.32
CA LYS A 96 -8.89 4.17 18.05
C LYS A 96 -9.70 2.87 18.22
N ASP A 97 -9.25 1.71 17.70
CA ASP A 97 -10.05 0.46 17.63
C ASP A 97 -11.43 0.68 16.98
N SER A 98 -11.49 1.53 15.95
CA SER A 98 -12.75 1.89 15.30
C SER A 98 -13.21 0.76 14.37
N PRO A 99 -14.45 0.24 14.50
CA PRO A 99 -14.98 -0.75 13.56
C PRO A 99 -15.25 -0.16 12.17
N SER A 100 -15.38 1.17 12.04
CA SER A 100 -15.67 1.86 10.78
C SER A 100 -14.59 1.70 9.71
N ILE A 101 -13.38 1.25 10.08
CA ILE A 101 -12.27 1.08 9.14
C ILE A 101 -12.39 -0.19 8.30
N ARG A 102 -13.20 -1.17 8.70
CA ARG A 102 -13.20 -2.50 8.06
C ARG A 102 -13.70 -2.47 6.62
N LEU A 103 -14.76 -1.73 6.32
CA LEU A 103 -15.23 -1.58 4.94
C LEU A 103 -14.22 -0.81 4.07
N PRO A 104 -13.70 0.36 4.50
CA PRO A 104 -12.62 1.01 3.79
C PRO A 104 -11.38 0.12 3.58
N PHE A 105 -11.04 -0.75 4.53
CA PHE A 105 -9.93 -1.70 4.41
C PHE A 105 -10.14 -2.71 3.28
N VAL A 106 -11.38 -3.20 3.10
CA VAL A 106 -11.71 -4.10 1.98
C VAL A 106 -11.49 -3.36 0.65
N VAL A 107 -12.05 -2.15 0.50
CA VAL A 107 -11.90 -1.35 -0.74
C VAL A 107 -10.43 -1.07 -1.05
N TYR A 108 -9.69 -0.57 -0.06
CA TYR A 108 -8.27 -0.29 -0.17
C TYR A 108 -7.47 -1.53 -0.56
N SER A 109 -7.66 -2.62 0.19
CA SER A 109 -6.84 -3.82 0.02
C SER A 109 -7.11 -4.50 -1.32
N THR A 110 -8.36 -4.49 -1.81
CA THR A 110 -8.66 -4.96 -3.17
C THR A 110 -7.90 -4.17 -4.22
N HIS A 111 -7.93 -2.82 -4.14
CA HIS A 111 -7.20 -1.97 -5.08
C HIS A 111 -5.70 -2.25 -5.04
N VAL A 112 -5.08 -2.30 -3.85
CA VAL A 112 -3.63 -2.48 -3.72
C VAL A 112 -3.19 -3.87 -4.15
N VAL A 113 -3.93 -4.92 -3.80
CA VAL A 113 -3.61 -6.28 -4.28
C VAL A 113 -3.60 -6.32 -5.81
N THR A 114 -4.56 -5.67 -6.47
CA THR A 114 -4.59 -5.58 -7.93
C THR A 114 -3.41 -4.76 -8.47
N ALA A 115 -3.19 -3.55 -7.94
CA ALA A 115 -2.14 -2.64 -8.40
C ALA A 115 -0.74 -3.25 -8.24
N THR A 116 -0.41 -3.74 -7.05
CA THR A 116 0.88 -4.41 -6.77
C THR A 116 1.02 -5.70 -7.57
N GLY A 117 -0.08 -6.43 -7.78
CA GLY A 117 -0.10 -7.61 -8.64
C GLY A 117 0.29 -7.29 -10.10
N LEU A 118 -0.15 -6.15 -10.63
CA LEU A 118 0.26 -5.67 -11.96
C LEU A 118 1.76 -5.32 -12.00
N CYS A 119 2.29 -4.66 -10.97
CA CYS A 119 3.71 -4.37 -10.87
C CYS A 119 4.57 -5.65 -10.85
N ILE A 120 4.18 -6.64 -10.02
CA ILE A 120 4.86 -7.94 -9.97
C ILE A 120 4.74 -8.68 -11.31
N ALA A 121 3.58 -8.60 -11.98
CA ALA A 121 3.40 -9.20 -13.29
C ALA A 121 4.31 -8.56 -14.35
N GLU A 122 4.55 -7.24 -14.31
CA GLU A 122 5.53 -6.57 -15.17
C GLU A 122 6.94 -7.14 -14.93
N PHE A 123 7.30 -7.42 -13.67
CA PHE A 123 8.60 -8.04 -13.36
C PHE A 123 8.69 -9.49 -13.83
N ILE A 124 7.59 -10.24 -13.90
CA ILE A 124 7.64 -11.66 -14.31
C ILE A 124 7.55 -11.82 -15.83
N PHE A 125 6.70 -11.01 -16.48
CA PHE A 125 6.30 -11.19 -17.88
C PHE A 125 6.73 -10.05 -18.82
N GLY A 126 7.21 -8.93 -18.28
CA GLY A 126 7.58 -7.76 -19.09
C GLY A 126 8.82 -7.99 -19.96
N THR A 127 8.89 -7.28 -21.08
CA THR A 127 10.09 -7.23 -21.93
C THR A 127 11.12 -6.34 -21.26
N HIS A 128 12.04 -6.92 -20.49
CA HIS A 128 13.05 -6.21 -19.70
C HIS A 128 14.19 -5.59 -20.56
N GLU A 129 13.82 -4.80 -21.56
CA GLU A 129 14.76 -4.18 -22.53
C GLU A 129 15.78 -3.22 -21.88
N ASN A 130 15.55 -2.85 -20.61
CA ASN A 130 16.39 -1.95 -19.83
C ASN A 130 17.59 -2.63 -19.14
N GLY A 131 17.85 -3.92 -19.44
CA GLY A 131 19.01 -4.64 -18.91
C GLY A 131 18.91 -5.02 -17.42
N VAL A 132 17.69 -5.17 -16.90
CA VAL A 132 17.46 -5.64 -15.52
C VAL A 132 17.96 -7.08 -15.38
N SER A 133 18.89 -7.31 -14.45
CA SER A 133 19.42 -8.65 -14.18
C SER A 133 18.40 -9.55 -13.49
N ASP A 134 18.55 -10.87 -13.61
CA ASP A 134 17.70 -11.84 -12.89
C ASP A 134 17.73 -11.62 -11.37
N GLN A 135 18.88 -11.21 -10.83
CA GLN A 135 19.05 -10.93 -9.41
C GLN A 135 18.25 -9.68 -9.00
N GLN A 136 18.36 -8.58 -9.75
CA GLN A 136 17.58 -7.36 -9.50
C GLN A 136 16.08 -7.64 -9.60
N ARG A 137 15.66 -8.41 -10.61
CA ARG A 137 14.26 -8.83 -10.78
C ARG A 137 13.75 -9.62 -9.58
N MET A 138 14.52 -10.59 -9.08
CA MET A 138 14.16 -11.34 -7.88
C MET A 138 14.09 -10.41 -6.66
N SER A 139 15.04 -9.49 -6.51
CA SER A 139 15.02 -8.49 -5.44
C SER A 139 13.78 -7.60 -5.51
N LEU A 140 13.35 -7.16 -6.69
CA LEU A 140 12.15 -6.38 -6.90
C LEU A 140 10.89 -7.17 -6.52
N ILE A 141 10.77 -8.42 -6.97
CA ILE A 141 9.63 -9.28 -6.59
C ILE A 141 9.57 -9.43 -5.06
N LEU A 142 10.69 -9.75 -4.42
CA LEU A 142 10.78 -9.87 -2.97
C LEU A 142 10.47 -8.55 -2.24
N PHE A 143 10.87 -7.42 -2.82
CA PHE A 143 10.59 -6.10 -2.27
C PHE A 143 9.10 -5.74 -2.33
N TYR A 144 8.40 -6.08 -3.42
CA TYR A 144 6.98 -5.79 -3.60
C TYR A 144 6.06 -6.81 -2.91
N LEU A 145 6.52 -8.04 -2.64
CA LEU A 145 5.71 -9.10 -2.05
C LEU A 145 5.04 -8.72 -0.69
N PRO A 146 5.71 -8.05 0.25
CA PRO A 146 5.07 -7.57 1.48
C PRO A 146 3.86 -6.66 1.22
N TYR A 147 3.94 -5.81 0.19
CA TYR A 147 2.90 -4.89 -0.28
C TYR A 147 1.76 -5.59 -1.01
N LEU A 148 1.90 -6.89 -1.30
CA LEU A 148 0.83 -7.75 -1.82
C LEU A 148 0.20 -8.57 -0.67
N ILE A 149 1.05 -9.20 0.15
CA ILE A 149 0.64 -10.16 1.18
C ILE A 149 -0.12 -9.47 2.31
N VAL A 150 0.40 -8.34 2.84
CA VAL A 150 -0.24 -7.67 3.98
C VAL A 150 -1.63 -7.14 3.59
N PRO A 151 -1.82 -6.46 2.45
CA PRO A 151 -3.15 -6.11 1.96
C PRO A 151 -4.05 -7.32 1.70
N ALA A 152 -3.54 -8.43 1.15
CA ALA A 152 -4.35 -9.63 0.96
C ALA A 152 -4.88 -10.20 2.29
N ILE A 153 -4.05 -10.24 3.33
CA ILE A 153 -4.46 -10.64 4.68
C ILE A 153 -5.49 -9.64 5.23
N CYS A 154 -5.25 -8.33 5.07
CA CYS A 154 -6.15 -7.26 5.50
C CYS A 154 -7.53 -7.35 4.84
N LEU A 155 -7.57 -7.68 3.54
CA LEU A 155 -8.78 -7.90 2.78
C LEU A 155 -9.63 -9.02 3.39
N VAL A 156 -9.03 -10.20 3.57
CA VAL A 156 -9.72 -11.37 4.11
C VAL A 156 -10.19 -11.13 5.53
N ASP A 157 -9.31 -10.63 6.41
CA ASP A 157 -9.65 -10.32 7.81
C ASP A 157 -10.80 -9.30 7.92
N SER A 158 -10.73 -8.21 7.16
CA SER A 158 -11.74 -7.16 7.22
C SER A 158 -13.08 -7.62 6.63
N PHE A 159 -13.04 -8.39 5.53
CA PHE A 159 -14.23 -8.99 4.94
C PHE A 159 -14.92 -9.95 5.91
N MET A 160 -14.16 -10.85 6.55
CA MET A 160 -14.71 -11.80 7.53
C MET A 160 -15.33 -11.08 8.74
N LYS A 161 -14.68 -10.03 9.26
CA LYS A 161 -15.23 -9.22 10.36
C LYS A 161 -16.55 -8.53 9.98
N LEU A 162 -16.63 -7.97 8.78
CA LEU A 162 -17.86 -7.35 8.28
C LEU A 162 -19.00 -8.38 8.14
N ARG A 163 -18.73 -9.53 7.53
CA ARG A 163 -19.73 -10.62 7.38
C ARG A 163 -20.26 -11.10 8.71
N LYS A 164 -19.39 -11.22 9.72
CA LYS A 164 -19.81 -11.58 11.08
C LYS A 164 -20.70 -10.49 11.71
N SER A 165 -20.34 -9.22 11.56
CA SER A 165 -21.15 -8.11 12.07
C SER A 165 -22.51 -8.03 11.36
N GLU A 166 -22.56 -8.27 10.05
CA GLU A 166 -23.80 -8.32 9.27
C GLU A 166 -24.72 -9.45 9.74
N ALA A 167 -24.20 -10.67 9.94
CA ALA A 167 -24.98 -11.80 10.44
C ALA A 167 -25.66 -11.50 11.79
N VAL A 168 -24.91 -10.91 12.73
CA VAL A 168 -25.45 -10.51 14.05
C VAL A 168 -26.54 -9.43 13.93
N LEU A 169 -26.43 -8.53 12.95
CA LEU A 169 -27.46 -7.51 12.72
C LEU A 169 -28.73 -8.09 12.11
N LEU A 170 -28.62 -9.13 11.28
CA LEU A 170 -29.77 -9.84 10.71
C LEU A 170 -30.51 -10.64 11.79
N GLU A 171 -29.78 -11.39 12.63
CA GLU A 171 -30.38 -12.16 13.74
C GLU A 171 -31.21 -11.25 14.67
N LYS A 172 -30.69 -10.06 15.00
CA LYS A 172 -31.39 -9.07 15.84
C LYS A 172 -32.59 -8.41 15.19
N LYS A 173 -32.71 -8.47 13.86
CA LYS A 173 -33.84 -7.89 13.13
C LYS A 173 -35.04 -8.84 13.11
N ASP A 174 -34.78 -10.14 13.27
CA ASP A 174 -35.79 -11.19 13.29
C ASP A 174 -36.34 -11.48 14.70
N GLU A 175 -35.79 -10.83 15.75
CA GLU A 175 -36.28 -10.78 17.14
C GLU A 175 -37.22 -9.59 17.38
#